data_AF-A0A202E4M7-F1
#
_entry.id   AF-A0A202E4M7-F1
#
_cell.length_a   1.000
_cell.length_b   1.000
_cell.length_c   1.000
_cell.angle_alpha   90.00
_cell.angle_beta   90.00
_cell.angle_gamma   90.00
#
_symmetry.space_group_name_H-M   'P 1'
#
loop_
_entity.id
_entity.type
_entity.pdbx_description
1 polymer ?
#
loop_
_entity_poly.entity_id
_entity_poly.type
_entity_poly.pdbx_seq_one_letter_code
_entity_poly.pdbx_strand_id
1 'polypeptide(L)'
;MTVITAGDLGDATDEEAHIQAERLESERARATVEPQTRAAVATDGGEPDYEFPQLDVGDHVTDREDQDATMLVVNLDTLRADAYELESGPTVADVNPDYPADDDVVEVVFPQRTDVTLEALKPYAYPRSRLQLETPIHDRDDDDGGEE
;
A
#
# COMPACT_ATOMS: atom_id res chain seq x y z
N MET A 1 -2.14 63.70 35.66
CA MET A 1 -0.83 63.02 35.74
C MET A 1 -0.98 61.76 34.92
N THR A 2 -0.40 61.76 33.72
CA THR A 2 -0.56 60.73 32.69
C THR A 2 0.80 60.11 32.47
N VAL A 3 0.90 58.78 32.54
CA VAL A 3 2.13 58.02 32.28
C VAL A 3 1.79 56.84 31.36
N ILE A 4 2.60 56.65 30.33
CA ILE A 4 2.55 55.60 29.30
C ILE A 4 3.60 54.53 29.67
N THR A 5 3.35 53.24 29.40
CA THR A 5 4.42 52.29 29.03
C THR A 5 3.92 51.21 28.05
N ALA A 6 4.74 50.95 27.04
CA ALA A 6 4.67 49.88 26.05
C ALA A 6 5.48 48.65 26.51
N GLY A 7 5.25 47.46 25.92
CA GLY A 7 6.18 46.32 26.02
C GLY A 7 5.55 44.92 25.96
N ASP A 8 5.34 44.41 24.75
CA ASP A 8 5.93 43.18 24.18
C ASP A 8 6.17 41.90 25.04
N LEU A 9 5.77 40.75 24.43
CA LEU A 9 6.26 39.36 24.53
C LEU A 9 5.95 38.42 25.73
N GLY A 10 5.19 37.35 25.40
CA GLY A 10 5.52 35.93 25.68
C GLY A 10 5.00 35.29 26.97
N ASP A 11 4.16 34.25 26.88
CA ASP A 11 4.54 32.83 27.10
C ASP A 11 3.32 31.90 27.08
N ALA A 12 3.56 30.64 26.73
CA ALA A 12 2.61 29.59 26.37
C ALA A 12 1.86 28.94 27.55
N THR A 13 1.05 27.93 27.21
CA THR A 13 0.45 26.86 28.05
C THR A 13 -0.92 27.16 28.65
N ASP A 14 -1.99 26.62 28.02
CA ASP A 14 -3.08 25.87 28.69
C ASP A 14 -4.14 25.38 27.67
N GLU A 15 -3.81 24.48 26.73
CA GLU A 15 -4.87 23.78 25.95
C GLU A 15 -4.47 22.37 25.46
N GLU A 16 -3.44 21.75 26.04
CA GLU A 16 -2.90 20.46 25.57
C GLU A 16 -3.22 19.26 26.49
N ALA A 17 -4.20 19.38 27.39
CA ALA A 17 -4.47 18.35 28.40
C ALA A 17 -5.87 17.71 28.36
N HIS A 18 -6.77 18.11 27.44
CA HIS A 18 -8.16 17.61 27.46
C HIS A 18 -8.52 16.57 26.38
N ILE A 19 -7.68 16.36 25.35
CA ILE A 19 -7.98 15.43 24.23
C ILE A 19 -7.34 14.04 24.41
N GLN A 20 -6.73 13.75 25.58
CA GLN A 20 -5.94 12.53 25.78
C GLN A 20 -6.64 11.42 26.61
N ALA A 21 -7.89 11.60 27.06
CA ALA A 21 -8.53 10.66 27.99
C ALA A 21 -9.58 9.70 27.39
N GLU A 22 -10.13 9.95 26.19
CA GLU A 22 -11.16 9.07 25.60
C GLU A 22 -10.58 7.96 24.69
N ARG A 23 -9.25 7.81 24.62
CA ARG A 23 -8.56 6.91 23.67
C ARG A 23 -8.41 5.45 24.14
N LEU A 24 -9.04 5.02 25.24
CA LEU A 24 -8.72 3.73 25.88
C LEU A 24 -9.89 2.78 26.26
N GLU A 25 -11.14 3.06 25.90
CA GLU A 25 -12.31 2.23 26.29
C GLU A 25 -13.13 1.62 25.12
N SER A 26 -12.59 1.62 23.90
CA SER A 26 -13.21 0.88 22.76
C SER A 26 -12.42 -0.35 22.32
N GLU A 27 -11.70 -0.97 23.26
CA GLU A 27 -11.35 -2.40 23.15
C GLU A 27 -12.47 -3.23 23.79
N ARG A 28 -12.85 -4.34 23.15
CA ARG A 28 -13.61 -5.51 23.69
C ARG A 28 -15.06 -5.76 23.27
N ALA A 29 -15.39 -5.57 21.99
CA ALA A 29 -16.58 -6.21 21.43
C ALA A 29 -16.30 -6.89 20.06
N ARG A 30 -15.73 -8.09 20.16
CA ARG A 30 -15.97 -9.29 19.32
C ARG A 30 -16.03 -9.03 17.80
N ALA A 31 -14.93 -9.28 17.08
CA ALA A 31 -14.63 -10.63 16.57
C ALA A 31 -15.86 -11.26 15.88
N THR A 32 -16.11 -10.87 14.64
CA THR A 32 -16.33 -11.75 13.47
C THR A 32 -16.31 -10.82 12.25
N VAL A 33 -15.14 -10.46 11.76
CA VAL A 33 -15.02 -10.03 10.36
C VAL A 33 -14.19 -11.13 9.73
N GLU A 34 -14.88 -12.07 9.11
CA GLU A 34 -14.28 -12.97 8.14
C GLU A 34 -13.34 -12.12 7.26
N PRO A 35 -12.08 -12.53 7.04
CA PRO A 35 -11.31 -11.91 5.99
C PRO A 35 -12.14 -12.10 4.73
N GLN A 36 -12.76 -11.04 4.22
CA GLN A 36 -13.27 -11.03 2.87
C GLN A 36 -12.05 -10.91 1.97
N THR A 37 -11.22 -11.96 1.96
CA THR A 37 -10.60 -12.43 0.74
C THR A 37 -11.74 -12.53 -0.25
N ARG A 38 -11.92 -11.49 -1.06
CA ARG A 38 -12.56 -11.65 -2.34
C ARG A 38 -11.49 -12.12 -3.34
N ALA A 39 -10.71 -13.13 -2.94
CA ALA A 39 -10.57 -14.27 -3.82
C ALA A 39 -12.00 -14.62 -4.18
N ALA A 40 -12.37 -14.49 -5.45
CA ALA A 40 -13.61 -15.07 -5.91
C ALA A 40 -13.62 -16.50 -5.34
N VAL A 41 -14.54 -16.77 -4.41
CA VAL A 41 -14.82 -18.16 -4.04
C VAL A 41 -15.50 -18.71 -5.28
N ALA A 42 -14.68 -19.11 -6.24
CA ALA A 42 -15.08 -19.96 -7.33
C ALA A 42 -15.42 -21.29 -6.66
N THR A 43 -16.70 -21.50 -6.36
CA THR A 43 -17.21 -22.82 -5.96
C THR A 43 -17.12 -23.83 -7.13
N ASP A 44 -16.57 -23.41 -8.26
CA ASP A 44 -16.41 -24.12 -9.52
C ASP A 44 -14.98 -23.93 -10.08
N GLY A 45 -13.94 -23.89 -9.23
CA GLY A 45 -12.54 -24.08 -9.67
C GLY A 45 -12.05 -23.24 -10.85
N GLY A 46 -12.57 -22.02 -11.05
CA GLY A 46 -12.15 -21.11 -12.10
C GLY A 46 -11.35 -19.97 -11.47
N GLU A 47 -10.05 -19.93 -11.75
CA GLU A 47 -9.22 -18.78 -11.39
C GLU A 47 -9.78 -17.54 -12.10
N PRO A 48 -9.85 -16.38 -11.41
CA PRO A 48 -10.20 -15.13 -12.08
C PRO A 48 -9.24 -14.89 -13.25
N ASP A 49 -9.78 -14.72 -14.46
CA ASP A 49 -9.02 -14.33 -15.67
C ASP A 49 -8.41 -12.93 -15.47
N TYR A 50 -7.31 -12.84 -14.70
CA TYR A 50 -6.48 -11.66 -14.65
C TYR A 50 -5.67 -11.61 -15.95
N GLU A 51 -5.73 -10.49 -16.68
CA GLU A 51 -4.88 -10.24 -17.86
C GLU A 51 -3.37 -10.25 -17.52
N PHE A 52 -3.03 -10.22 -16.23
CA PHE A 52 -1.67 -10.24 -15.73
C PHE A 52 -1.45 -11.41 -14.77
N PRO A 53 -0.23 -12.01 -14.74
CA PRO A 53 0.09 -13.05 -13.77
C PRO A 53 -0.22 -12.59 -12.35
N GLN A 54 -0.62 -13.46 -11.43
CA GLN A 54 -0.73 -13.04 -10.02
C GLN A 54 0.64 -12.58 -9.49
N LEU A 55 0.65 -11.63 -8.53
CA LEU A 55 1.87 -11.26 -7.80
C LEU A 55 1.74 -11.74 -6.36
N ASP A 56 2.88 -12.12 -5.80
CA ASP A 56 3.03 -12.45 -4.39
C ASP A 56 4.02 -11.51 -3.71
N VAL A 57 3.87 -11.33 -2.40
CA VAL A 57 4.83 -10.55 -1.60
C VAL A 57 6.21 -11.20 -1.68
N GLY A 58 7.22 -10.46 -2.12
CA GLY A 58 8.57 -10.95 -2.36
C GLY A 58 8.89 -11.21 -3.83
N ASP A 59 7.91 -11.16 -4.74
CA ASP A 59 8.17 -11.22 -6.18
C ASP A 59 8.96 -9.98 -6.64
N HIS A 60 9.83 -10.19 -7.64
CA HIS A 60 10.55 -9.10 -8.29
C HIS A 60 9.76 -8.61 -9.49
N VAL A 61 9.57 -7.30 -9.55
CA VAL A 61 8.78 -6.63 -10.58
C VAL A 61 9.54 -5.44 -11.16
N THR A 62 9.20 -5.05 -12.37
CA THR A 62 9.67 -3.82 -13.02
C THR A 62 8.49 -2.93 -13.36
N ASP A 63 8.75 -1.63 -13.48
CA ASP A 63 7.76 -0.69 -13.95
C ASP A 63 7.68 -0.77 -15.48
N ARG A 64 6.47 -0.82 -16.03
CA ARG A 64 6.29 -0.86 -17.49
C ARG A 64 6.73 0.43 -18.17
N GLU A 65 6.65 1.55 -17.45
CA GLU A 65 7.11 2.84 -17.97
C GLU A 65 8.63 3.02 -17.81
N ASP A 66 9.24 2.41 -16.78
CA ASP A 66 10.68 2.48 -16.49
C ASP A 66 11.24 1.09 -16.08
N GLN A 67 11.85 0.39 -17.03
CA GLN A 67 12.40 -0.96 -16.82
C GLN A 67 13.85 -0.96 -16.30
N ASP A 68 14.39 0.19 -15.90
CA ASP A 68 15.79 0.31 -15.48
C ASP A 68 16.02 -0.11 -14.02
N ALA A 69 14.95 -0.33 -13.24
CA ALA A 69 15.04 -0.71 -11.83
C ALA A 69 14.12 -1.90 -11.47
N THR A 70 14.74 -2.97 -10.95
CA THR A 70 14.01 -4.08 -10.31
C THR A 70 13.51 -3.63 -8.93
N MET A 71 12.21 -3.78 -8.71
CA MET A 71 11.51 -3.51 -7.46
C MET A 71 11.08 -4.82 -6.80
N LEU A 72 10.85 -4.76 -5.50
CA LEU A 72 10.38 -5.90 -4.71
C LEU A 72 8.98 -5.62 -4.17
N VAL A 73 8.04 -6.53 -4.39
CA VAL A 73 6.70 -6.45 -3.80
C VAL A 73 6.78 -6.66 -2.30
N VAL A 74 6.27 -5.71 -1.52
CA VAL A 74 6.28 -5.79 -0.04
C VAL A 74 4.88 -5.88 0.55
N ASN A 75 3.86 -5.44 -0.18
CA ASN A 75 2.47 -5.55 0.24
C ASN A 75 1.54 -5.63 -0.99
N LEU A 76 0.43 -6.34 -0.82
CA LEU A 76 -0.64 -6.48 -1.81
C LEU A 76 -1.90 -5.91 -1.18
N ASP A 77 -1.97 -4.58 -1.15
CA ASP A 77 -3.13 -3.92 -0.58
C ASP A 77 -4.33 -4.16 -1.53
N THR A 78 -5.38 -4.80 -1.03
CA THR A 78 -6.57 -5.09 -1.84
C THR A 78 -7.43 -3.86 -2.12
N LEU A 79 -6.95 -2.67 -1.75
CA LEU A 79 -7.57 -1.41 -2.09
C LEU A 79 -7.34 -1.08 -3.57
N ARG A 80 -8.36 -0.46 -4.16
CA ARG A 80 -8.34 0.05 -5.53
C ARG A 80 -7.54 1.34 -5.63
N ALA A 81 -6.99 1.61 -6.81
CA ALA A 81 -6.19 2.80 -7.07
C ALA A 81 -6.97 4.11 -6.82
N ASP A 82 -8.29 4.15 -7.05
CA ASP A 82 -9.15 5.30 -6.76
C ASP A 82 -9.50 5.49 -5.28
N ALA A 83 -9.27 4.47 -4.45
CA ALA A 83 -9.56 4.48 -3.02
C ALA A 83 -8.30 4.57 -2.15
N TYR A 84 -7.12 4.32 -2.72
CA TYR A 84 -5.84 4.37 -2.02
C TYR A 84 -5.29 5.80 -2.02
N GLU A 85 -5.43 6.50 -0.89
CA GLU A 85 -4.91 7.85 -0.69
C GLU A 85 -3.42 7.83 -0.32
N LEU A 86 -2.60 8.58 -1.07
CA LEU A 86 -1.19 8.77 -0.73
C LEU A 86 -1.05 9.80 0.39
N GLU A 87 0.05 9.73 1.16
CA GLU A 87 0.36 10.72 2.20
C GLU A 87 0.41 12.17 1.68
N SER A 88 0.71 12.33 0.39
CA SER A 88 0.75 13.62 -0.31
C SER A 88 -0.65 14.21 -0.59
N GLY A 89 -1.73 13.44 -0.39
CA GLY A 89 -3.11 13.84 -0.64
C GLY A 89 -3.83 13.16 -1.83
N PRO A 90 -3.24 13.04 -3.04
CA PRO A 90 -3.93 12.42 -4.18
C PRO A 90 -3.99 10.90 -4.05
N THR A 91 -4.90 10.27 -4.79
CA THR A 91 -4.98 8.81 -4.86
C THR A 91 -3.94 8.22 -5.82
N VAL A 92 -3.75 6.90 -5.76
CA VAL A 92 -2.88 6.20 -6.72
C VAL A 92 -3.39 6.37 -8.15
N ALA A 93 -4.71 6.37 -8.38
CA ALA A 93 -5.31 6.62 -9.69
C ALA A 93 -5.07 8.05 -10.18
N ASP A 94 -5.11 9.05 -9.29
CA ASP A 94 -4.85 10.45 -9.66
C ASP A 94 -3.43 10.68 -10.19
N VAL A 95 -2.45 9.98 -9.63
CA VAL A 95 -1.05 10.08 -10.06
C VAL A 95 -0.68 9.12 -11.20
N ASN A 96 -1.55 8.13 -11.49
CA ASN A 96 -1.41 7.17 -12.59
C ASN A 96 -2.65 7.20 -13.52
N PRO A 97 -2.96 8.33 -14.18
CA PRO A 97 -4.21 8.49 -14.94
C PRO A 97 -4.31 7.60 -16.19
N ASP A 98 -3.18 7.09 -16.69
CA ASP A 98 -3.12 6.19 -17.84
C ASP A 98 -3.49 4.73 -17.50
N TYR A 99 -3.67 4.42 -16.22
CA TYR A 99 -4.01 3.10 -15.72
C TYR A 99 -5.45 3.06 -15.18
N PRO A 100 -6.11 1.88 -15.15
CA PRO A 100 -7.47 1.77 -14.65
C PRO A 100 -7.58 2.23 -13.19
N ALA A 101 -8.56 3.07 -12.89
CA ALA A 101 -8.78 3.56 -11.53
C ALA A 101 -9.24 2.46 -10.55
N ASP A 102 -9.86 1.40 -11.08
CA ASP A 102 -10.32 0.20 -10.35
C ASP A 102 -9.18 -0.78 -10.06
N ASP A 103 -7.98 -0.54 -10.57
CA ASP A 103 -6.87 -1.48 -10.49
C ASP A 103 -6.41 -1.66 -9.03
N ASP A 104 -6.05 -2.88 -8.67
CA ASP A 104 -5.58 -3.19 -7.32
C ASP A 104 -4.24 -2.50 -7.07
N VAL A 105 -4.00 -2.04 -5.85
CA VAL A 105 -2.76 -1.35 -5.49
C VAL A 105 -1.72 -2.32 -4.95
N VAL A 106 -0.50 -2.21 -5.47
CA VAL A 106 0.64 -3.01 -5.02
C VAL A 106 1.69 -2.06 -4.45
N GLU A 107 2.17 -2.35 -3.23
CA GLU A 107 3.28 -1.62 -2.66
C GLU A 107 4.60 -2.34 -2.93
N VAL A 108 5.57 -1.56 -3.41
CA VAL A 108 6.90 -2.05 -3.77
C VAL A 108 7.98 -1.19 -3.13
N VAL A 109 9.17 -1.75 -2.98
CA VAL A 109 10.38 -1.01 -2.57
C VAL A 109 11.48 -1.17 -3.62
N PHE A 110 12.43 -0.25 -3.60
CA PHE A 110 13.61 -0.24 -4.47
C PHE A 110 14.86 -0.66 -3.67
N PRO A 111 15.10 -1.96 -3.47
CA PRO A 111 16.25 -2.42 -2.71
C PRO A 111 17.57 -2.15 -3.46
N GLN A 112 18.57 -1.68 -2.74
CA GLN A 112 19.96 -1.55 -3.17
C GLN A 112 20.78 -2.69 -2.59
N ARG A 113 21.89 -3.04 -3.26
CA ARG A 113 22.79 -4.12 -2.82
C ARG A 113 23.37 -3.92 -1.41
N THR A 114 23.35 -2.70 -0.90
CA THR A 114 23.84 -2.34 0.44
C THR A 114 22.76 -2.34 1.51
N ASP A 115 21.49 -2.50 1.14
CA ASP A 115 20.41 -2.54 2.10
C ASP A 115 20.42 -3.86 2.86
N VAL A 116 20.35 -3.73 4.18
CA VAL A 116 20.37 -4.88 5.10
C VAL A 116 18.99 -5.17 5.69
N THR A 117 18.03 -4.25 5.52
CA THR A 117 16.63 -4.38 5.95
C THR A 117 15.73 -3.73 4.91
N LEU A 118 14.54 -4.29 4.69
CA LEU A 118 13.53 -3.69 3.82
C LEU A 118 12.59 -2.73 4.56
N GLU A 119 12.42 -2.90 5.87
CA GLU A 119 11.51 -2.09 6.71
C GLU A 119 11.88 -0.61 6.77
N ALA A 120 13.17 -0.29 6.58
CA ALA A 120 13.65 1.08 6.53
C ALA A 120 13.45 1.75 5.16
N LEU A 121 13.07 1.00 4.13
CA LEU A 121 12.86 1.51 2.79
C LEU A 121 11.48 2.12 2.66
N LYS A 122 11.37 3.19 1.89
CA LYS A 122 10.09 3.82 1.61
C LYS A 122 9.29 2.94 0.62
N PRO A 123 8.07 2.51 0.96
CA PRO A 123 7.19 1.84 0.02
C PRO A 123 6.60 2.83 -0.99
N TYR A 124 6.38 2.34 -2.20
CA TYR A 124 5.75 3.04 -3.31
C TYR A 124 4.55 2.25 -3.78
N ALA A 125 3.41 2.90 -3.90
CA ALA A 125 2.15 2.30 -4.34
C ALA A 125 1.97 2.47 -5.85
N TYR A 126 1.73 1.38 -6.56
CA TYR A 126 1.49 1.34 -8.00
C TYR A 126 0.21 0.57 -8.32
N PRO A 127 -0.52 0.95 -9.39
CA PRO A 127 -1.57 0.10 -9.95
C PRO A 127 -0.96 -1.25 -10.38
N ARG A 128 -1.64 -2.37 -10.09
CA ARG A 128 -1.17 -3.71 -10.42
C ARG A 128 -0.82 -3.83 -11.90
N SER A 129 -1.65 -3.32 -12.81
CA SER A 129 -1.42 -3.35 -14.25
C SER A 129 -0.21 -2.55 -14.72
N ARG A 130 0.35 -1.65 -13.91
CA ARG A 130 1.60 -0.93 -14.21
C ARG A 130 2.84 -1.79 -13.97
N LEU A 131 2.74 -2.81 -13.13
CA LEU A 131 3.85 -3.69 -12.78
C LEU A 131 3.94 -4.90 -13.72
N GLN A 132 5.17 -5.19 -14.15
CA GLN A 132 5.52 -6.40 -14.86
C GLN A 132 6.31 -7.32 -13.94
N LEU A 133 5.88 -8.58 -13.84
CA LEU A 133 6.64 -9.59 -13.12
C LEU A 133 7.94 -9.89 -13.87
N GLU A 134 9.07 -9.81 -13.18
CA GLU A 134 10.39 -10.16 -13.71
C GLU A 134 10.84 -11.53 -13.22
N THR A 135 10.83 -11.74 -11.90
CA THR A 135 11.22 -13.03 -11.30
C THR A 135 10.19 -13.42 -10.23
N PRO A 136 9.44 -14.51 -10.44
CA PRO A 136 8.62 -15.09 -9.38
C PRO A 136 9.54 -15.74 -8.34
N ILE A 137 9.29 -15.46 -7.06
CA ILE A 137 9.97 -16.14 -5.95
C ILE A 137 9.12 -17.29 -5.42
N HIS A 138 7.81 -17.19 -5.58
CA HIS A 138 6.86 -18.22 -5.18
C HIS A 138 6.70 -19.23 -6.32
N ASP A 139 6.78 -20.51 -5.98
CA ASP A 139 6.35 -21.58 -6.86
C ASP A 139 4.88 -21.35 -7.19
N ARG A 140 4.61 -21.19 -8.47
CA ARG A 140 3.25 -21.22 -9.00
C ARG A 140 3.08 -22.67 -9.41
N ASP A 141 2.02 -23.30 -8.93
CA ASP A 141 1.60 -24.59 -9.46
C ASP A 141 1.11 -24.37 -10.91
N ASP A 142 2.04 -24.01 -11.81
CA ASP A 142 1.91 -24.24 -13.22
C ASP A 142 1.94 -25.77 -13.35
N ASP A 143 0.75 -26.38 -13.22
CA ASP A 143 0.47 -27.76 -13.58
C ASP A 143 0.78 -27.89 -15.09
N ASP A 144 2.06 -28.00 -15.43
CA ASP A 144 2.52 -28.58 -16.68
C ASP A 144 2.24 -30.07 -16.56
N GLY A 145 0.95 -30.41 -16.65
CA GLY A 145 0.45 -31.74 -16.87
C GLY A 145 0.96 -32.22 -18.22
N GLY A 146 2.22 -32.69 -18.22
CA GLY A 146 2.85 -33.35 -19.34
C GLY A 146 1.99 -34.54 -19.77
N GLU A 147 1.33 -34.39 -20.92
CA GLU A 147 0.71 -35.51 -21.62
C GLU A 147 1.82 -36.33 -22.28
N GLU A 148 1.93 -37.60 -21.87
CA GLU A 148 2.89 -38.61 -22.33
C GLU A 148 2.68 -39.07 -23.79
#